data_AF-A0A645IFV2-F1
#
_entry.id   AF-A0A645IFV2-F1
#
_cell.length_a   1.000
_cell.length_b   1.000
_cell.length_c   1.000
_cell.angle_alpha   90.00
_cell.angle_beta   90.00
_cell.angle_gamma   90.00
#
_symmetry.space_group_name_H-M   'P 1'
#
loop_
_entity.id
_entity.type
_entity.pdbx_description
1 polymer ?
#
loop_
_entity_poly.entity_id
_entity_poly.type
_entity_poly.pdbx_seq_one_letter_code
_entity_poly.pdbx_strand_id
1 'polypeptide(L)'
;MSNDERLQPTELLPEMATLDCGTLNFGGDDVFMNTENTIKYFGQKMIEKGIKPELEVFDKSMIDMALRLHKKGYIQTPMHFDFVMGVNGGISGDLRDFVFMRGSIPSDATYTVAGIGRFEFTLAAAAIIDGGHVRVGFEDNVYVSKGVLAKSNGELVEKVVRLAKEFGREIATPAEARKILGLKAK
;
A
#
# COMPACT_ATOMS: atom_id res chain seq x y z
N MET A 1 -10.02 5.35 -19.27
CA MET A 1 -10.30 6.34 -18.22
C MET A 1 -9.23 7.41 -18.28
N SER A 2 -9.62 8.68 -18.29
CA SER A 2 -8.71 9.82 -18.21
C SER A 2 -8.13 9.98 -16.81
N ASN A 3 -7.08 10.78 -16.68
CA ASN A 3 -6.47 11.12 -15.39
C ASN A 3 -7.46 11.80 -14.44
N ASP A 4 -8.33 12.68 -14.95
CA ASP A 4 -9.32 13.40 -14.12
C ASP A 4 -10.45 12.49 -13.64
N GLU A 5 -10.91 11.55 -14.48
CA GLU A 5 -11.88 10.53 -14.06
C GLU A 5 -11.32 9.65 -12.93
N ARG A 6 -10.04 9.27 -13.00
CA ARG A 6 -9.37 8.52 -11.92
C ARG A 6 -9.23 9.32 -10.63
N LEU A 7 -9.08 10.64 -10.74
CA LEU A 7 -8.94 11.54 -9.58
C LEU A 7 -10.27 12.01 -9.00
N GLN A 8 -11.40 11.74 -9.65
CA GLN A 8 -12.71 12.21 -9.19
C GLN A 8 -13.01 11.90 -7.71
N PRO A 9 -12.64 10.73 -7.14
CA PRO A 9 -12.83 10.47 -5.71
C PRO A 9 -12.11 11.45 -4.78
N THR A 10 -11.02 12.09 -5.23
CA THR A 10 -10.28 13.09 -4.45
C THR A 10 -11.05 14.39 -4.24
N GLU A 11 -12.13 14.62 -4.99
CA GLU A 11 -13.06 15.74 -4.76
C GLU A 11 -13.83 15.61 -3.44
N LEU A 12 -13.87 14.41 -2.85
CA LEU A 12 -14.41 14.18 -1.51
C LEU A 12 -13.43 14.58 -0.38
N LEU A 13 -12.24 15.07 -0.74
CA LEU A 13 -11.18 15.49 0.19
C LEU A 13 -10.85 14.42 1.25
N PRO A 14 -10.53 13.18 0.84
CA PRO A 14 -10.14 12.14 1.79
C PRO A 14 -8.82 12.52 2.48
N GLU A 15 -8.59 11.96 3.67
CA GLU A 15 -7.34 12.20 4.41
C GLU A 15 -6.14 11.60 3.67
N MET A 16 -6.38 10.49 2.96
CA MET A 16 -5.41 9.75 2.15
C MET A 16 -6.06 9.21 0.88
N ALA A 17 -5.24 8.97 -0.14
CA ALA A 17 -5.61 8.24 -1.34
C ALA A 17 -4.40 7.48 -1.90
N THR A 18 -4.61 6.38 -2.60
CA THR A 18 -3.53 5.60 -3.21
C THR A 18 -2.95 6.32 -4.43
N LEU A 19 -1.64 6.21 -4.59
CA LEU A 19 -0.87 6.70 -5.73
C LEU A 19 0.01 5.57 -6.26
N ASP A 20 -0.44 4.92 -7.33
CA ASP A 20 0.36 3.94 -8.06
C ASP A 20 1.65 4.55 -8.58
N CYS A 21 2.78 4.00 -8.19
CA CYS A 21 4.09 4.57 -8.49
C CYS A 21 4.76 4.01 -9.76
N GLY A 22 4.01 3.31 -10.63
CA GLY A 22 4.52 2.87 -11.93
C GLY A 22 3.56 2.03 -12.77
N THR A 23 3.95 1.82 -14.03
CA THR A 23 3.21 0.96 -14.97
C THR A 23 3.69 -0.49 -14.87
N LEU A 24 2.76 -1.44 -14.92
CA LEU A 24 3.04 -2.87 -15.01
C LEU A 24 1.98 -3.62 -15.83
N ASN A 25 2.33 -4.81 -16.31
CA ASN A 25 1.31 -5.78 -16.75
C ASN A 25 0.50 -6.20 -15.52
N PHE A 26 -0.81 -6.43 -15.68
CA PHE A 26 -1.70 -6.72 -14.54
C PHE A 26 -2.51 -8.03 -14.72
N GLY A 27 -2.09 -8.88 -15.65
CA GLY A 27 -2.71 -10.16 -15.97
C GLY A 27 -3.49 -10.13 -17.29
N GLY A 28 -3.50 -11.26 -17.99
CA GLY A 28 -4.11 -11.34 -19.32
C GLY A 28 -3.52 -10.29 -20.28
N ASP A 29 -4.40 -9.53 -20.93
CA ASP A 29 -4.05 -8.45 -21.85
C ASP A 29 -4.00 -7.06 -21.15
N ASP A 30 -4.23 -7.00 -19.84
CA ASP A 30 -4.35 -5.74 -19.11
C ASP A 30 -2.98 -5.15 -18.72
N VAL A 31 -2.85 -3.84 -18.93
CA VAL A 31 -1.71 -3.03 -18.49
C VAL A 31 -2.23 -1.98 -17.53
N PHE A 32 -1.72 -2.00 -16.30
CA PHE A 32 -2.04 -0.96 -15.33
C PHE A 32 -1.12 0.24 -15.55
N MET A 33 -1.62 1.23 -16.29
CA MET A 33 -0.80 2.31 -16.82
C MET A 33 -0.72 3.53 -15.87
N ASN A 34 0.46 3.75 -15.32
CA ASN A 34 0.82 4.92 -14.50
C ASN A 34 2.17 5.48 -14.97
N THR A 35 2.11 6.26 -16.06
CA THR A 35 3.31 6.93 -16.59
C THR A 35 3.90 7.91 -15.57
N GLU A 36 5.18 8.25 -15.67
CA GLU A 36 5.80 9.29 -14.81
C GLU A 36 4.99 10.60 -14.81
N ASN A 37 4.42 10.99 -15.96
CA ASN A 37 3.62 12.21 -16.05
C ASN A 37 2.27 12.08 -15.36
N THR A 38 1.65 10.90 -15.38
CA THR A 38 0.46 10.60 -14.58
C THR A 38 0.76 10.71 -13.09
N ILE A 39 1.87 10.12 -12.62
CA ILE A 39 2.26 10.14 -11.21
C ILE A 39 2.54 11.58 -10.75
N LYS A 40 3.24 12.39 -11.56
CA LYS A 40 3.45 13.82 -11.28
C LYS A 40 2.15 14.59 -11.17
N TYR A 41 1.23 14.36 -12.13
CA TYR A 41 -0.06 15.03 -12.16
C TYR A 41 -0.88 14.70 -10.91
N PHE A 42 -0.97 13.42 -10.54
CA PHE A 42 -1.70 12.98 -9.35
C PHE A 42 -1.05 13.49 -8.07
N GLY A 43 0.28 13.38 -7.95
CA GLY A 43 1.03 13.91 -6.81
C GLY A 43 0.78 15.41 -6.59
N GLN A 44 0.83 16.21 -7.65
CA GLN A 44 0.48 17.64 -7.57
C GLN A 44 -0.95 17.88 -7.10
N LYS A 45 -1.93 17.14 -7.67
CA LYS A 45 -3.34 17.28 -7.28
C LYS A 45 -3.59 16.90 -5.82
N MET A 46 -2.93 15.85 -5.34
CA MET A 46 -3.00 15.45 -3.94
C MET A 46 -2.38 16.49 -3.01
N ILE A 47 -1.23 17.07 -3.37
CA ILE A 47 -0.61 18.17 -2.61
C ILE A 47 -1.53 19.39 -2.54
N GLU A 48 -2.10 19.81 -3.68
CA GLU A 48 -3.04 20.94 -3.76
C GLU A 48 -4.26 20.76 -2.82
N LYS A 49 -4.75 19.53 -2.72
CA LYS A 49 -5.90 19.16 -1.88
C LYS A 49 -5.53 18.80 -0.44
N GLY A 50 -4.23 18.74 -0.11
CA GLY A 50 -3.76 18.31 1.21
C GLY A 50 -4.04 16.83 1.51
N ILE A 51 -4.13 15.99 0.48
CA ILE A 51 -4.35 14.55 0.58
C ILE A 51 -2.99 13.86 0.67
N LYS A 52 -2.79 12.99 1.66
CA LYS A 52 -1.53 12.23 1.77
C LYS A 52 -1.57 11.02 0.82
N PRO A 53 -0.56 10.85 -0.07
CA PRO A 53 -0.49 9.65 -0.89
C PRO A 53 -0.07 8.43 -0.07
N GLU A 54 -0.77 7.32 -0.27
CA GLU A 54 -0.24 5.97 -0.03
C GLU A 54 0.46 5.50 -1.30
N LEU A 55 1.79 5.33 -1.25
CA LEU A 55 2.61 5.07 -2.41
C LEU A 55 2.58 3.57 -2.76
N GLU A 56 1.63 3.17 -3.58
CA GLU A 56 1.49 1.78 -4.03
C GLU A 56 2.66 1.41 -4.96
N VAL A 57 3.46 0.44 -4.51
CA VAL A 57 4.64 -0.05 -5.23
C VAL A 57 4.52 -1.56 -5.43
N PHE A 58 4.47 -1.95 -6.69
CA PHE A 58 4.38 -3.35 -7.11
C PHE A 58 5.76 -3.95 -7.40
N ASP A 59 6.80 -3.13 -7.47
CA ASP A 59 8.18 -3.53 -7.70
C ASP A 59 9.14 -2.44 -7.15
N LYS A 60 10.40 -2.80 -6.96
CA LYS A 60 11.45 -1.89 -6.50
C LYS A 60 11.65 -0.69 -7.41
N SER A 61 11.47 -0.86 -8.72
CA SER A 61 11.55 0.25 -9.68
C SER A 61 10.57 1.38 -9.37
N MET A 62 9.43 1.07 -8.76
CA MET A 62 8.41 2.04 -8.35
C MET A 62 8.79 2.76 -7.04
N ILE A 63 9.52 2.09 -6.15
CA ILE A 63 10.17 2.76 -5.00
C ILE A 63 11.17 3.81 -5.52
N ASP A 64 12.05 3.43 -6.44
CA ASP A 64 13.03 4.36 -7.03
C ASP A 64 12.33 5.55 -7.73
N MET A 65 11.22 5.27 -8.43
CA MET A 65 10.37 6.29 -9.06
C MET A 65 9.86 7.28 -8.02
N ALA A 66 9.23 6.79 -6.95
CA ALA A 66 8.68 7.63 -5.88
C ALA A 66 9.77 8.48 -5.22
N LEU A 67 10.93 7.90 -4.91
CA LEU A 67 12.07 8.62 -4.31
C LEU A 67 12.61 9.71 -5.23
N ARG A 68 12.69 9.45 -6.54
CA ARG A 68 13.11 10.46 -7.52
C ARG A 68 12.08 11.58 -7.67
N LEU A 69 10.79 11.27 -7.66
CA LEU A 69 9.72 12.26 -7.76
C LEU A 69 9.55 13.08 -6.47
N HIS A 70 9.83 12.48 -5.30
CA HIS A 70 9.97 13.20 -4.04
C HIS A 70 11.06 14.26 -4.12
N LYS A 71 12.26 13.93 -4.60
CA LYS A 71 13.37 14.90 -4.80
C LYS A 71 13.01 16.05 -5.74
N LYS A 72 12.01 15.85 -6.61
CA LYS A 72 11.50 16.86 -7.56
C LYS A 72 10.28 17.63 -7.02
N GLY A 73 9.82 17.35 -5.80
CA GLY A 73 8.71 18.05 -5.15
C GLY A 73 7.31 17.55 -5.49
N TYR A 74 7.18 16.43 -6.22
CA TYR A 74 5.87 15.87 -6.59
C TYR A 74 5.27 14.95 -5.50
N ILE A 75 6.08 14.51 -4.54
CA ILE A 75 5.68 13.67 -3.40
C ILE A 75 6.28 14.28 -2.14
N GLN A 76 5.49 14.42 -1.08
CA GLN A 76 5.89 15.06 0.18
C GLN A 76 6.20 14.03 1.27
N THR A 77 7.02 14.44 2.24
CA THR A 77 7.32 13.66 3.45
C THR A 77 6.32 13.93 4.58
N PRO A 78 6.20 13.05 5.59
CA PRO A 78 6.79 11.70 5.65
C PRO A 78 6.16 10.76 4.63
N MET A 79 6.96 9.94 3.95
CA MET A 79 6.47 9.00 2.93
C MET A 79 5.85 7.76 3.58
N HIS A 80 4.76 7.27 2.97
CA HIS A 80 4.12 6.01 3.34
C HIS A 80 4.04 5.12 2.10
N PHE A 81 4.65 3.95 2.14
CA PHE A 81 4.65 2.98 1.03
C PHE A 81 3.65 1.85 1.27
N ASP A 82 2.96 1.41 0.23
CA ASP A 82 2.21 0.15 0.24
C ASP A 82 2.90 -0.85 -0.67
N PHE A 83 3.41 -1.94 -0.09
CA PHE A 83 4.05 -3.04 -0.81
C PHE A 83 2.97 -4.00 -1.30
N VAL A 84 2.56 -3.83 -2.55
CA VAL A 84 1.55 -4.69 -3.18
C VAL A 84 2.25 -5.86 -3.87
N MET A 85 2.23 -7.03 -3.23
CA MET A 85 3.10 -8.16 -3.58
C MET A 85 2.32 -9.39 -4.04
N GLY A 86 2.83 -10.08 -5.06
CA GLY A 86 2.21 -11.28 -5.62
C GLY A 86 1.17 -10.99 -6.71
N VAL A 87 1.13 -9.76 -7.23
CA VAL A 87 0.36 -9.39 -8.43
C VAL A 87 1.06 -9.93 -9.68
N ASN A 88 0.28 -10.34 -10.69
CA ASN A 88 0.84 -10.66 -12.01
C ASN A 88 1.60 -9.46 -12.58
N GLY A 89 2.84 -9.66 -13.02
CA GLY A 89 3.67 -8.58 -13.59
C GLY A 89 4.38 -7.69 -12.57
N GLY A 90 4.10 -7.86 -11.27
CA GLY A 90 4.85 -7.24 -10.18
C GLY A 90 5.84 -8.20 -9.52
N ILE A 91 6.39 -7.76 -8.39
CA ILE A 91 7.27 -8.56 -7.53
C ILE A 91 6.50 -9.71 -6.89
N SER A 92 7.20 -10.83 -6.65
CA SER A 92 6.58 -12.01 -6.04
C SER A 92 6.13 -11.74 -4.60
N GLY A 93 5.21 -12.56 -4.10
CA GLY A 93 4.76 -12.55 -2.70
C GLY A 93 5.70 -13.26 -1.71
N ASP A 94 6.92 -13.63 -2.14
CA ASP A 94 7.84 -14.41 -1.31
C ASP A 94 8.57 -13.53 -0.26
N LEU A 95 8.91 -14.13 0.89
CA LEU A 95 9.58 -13.41 1.99
C LEU A 95 10.92 -12.80 1.59
N ARG A 96 11.66 -13.41 0.65
CA ARG A 96 12.90 -12.86 0.11
C ARG A 96 12.67 -11.47 -0.50
N ASP A 97 11.58 -11.35 -1.24
CA ASP A 97 11.23 -10.14 -1.96
C ASP A 97 10.64 -9.08 -1.03
N PHE A 98 9.95 -9.51 0.04
CA PHE A 98 9.52 -8.61 1.13
C PHE A 98 10.72 -7.93 1.79
N VAL A 99 11.73 -8.71 2.19
CA VAL A 99 12.96 -8.19 2.80
C VAL A 99 13.68 -7.24 1.84
N PHE A 100 13.70 -7.55 0.55
CA PHE A 100 14.30 -6.69 -0.47
C PHE A 100 13.55 -5.35 -0.63
N MET A 101 12.22 -5.36 -0.72
CA MET A 101 11.40 -4.15 -0.79
C MET A 101 11.55 -3.31 0.48
N ARG A 102 11.49 -3.96 1.65
CA ARG A 102 11.70 -3.30 2.94
C ARG A 102 13.06 -2.61 3.05
N GLY A 103 14.12 -3.27 2.58
CA GLY A 103 15.47 -2.69 2.53
C GLY A 103 15.66 -1.60 1.49
N SER A 104 14.68 -1.37 0.61
CA SER A 104 14.76 -0.40 -0.50
C SER A 104 14.12 0.96 -0.19
N ILE A 105 13.36 1.09 0.90
CA ILE A 105 12.76 2.36 1.33
C ILE A 105 13.63 3.10 2.37
N PRO A 106 13.51 4.44 2.50
CA PRO A 106 14.16 5.20 3.55
C PRO A 106 13.79 4.71 4.95
N SER A 107 14.71 4.83 5.91
CA SER A 107 14.51 4.36 7.30
C SER A 107 13.43 5.14 8.06
N ASP A 108 13.15 6.38 7.65
CA ASP A 108 12.14 7.27 8.23
C ASP A 108 10.76 7.14 7.55
N ALA A 109 10.65 6.36 6.47
CA ALA A 109 9.38 6.07 5.83
C ALA A 109 8.64 4.95 6.57
N THR A 110 7.31 5.07 6.66
CA THR A 110 6.45 3.97 7.10
C THR A 110 6.03 3.13 5.90
N TYR A 111 5.61 1.89 6.14
CA TYR A 111 5.06 1.05 5.09
C TYR A 111 3.93 0.16 5.60
N THR A 112 3.05 -0.22 4.68
CA THR A 112 2.10 -1.32 4.81
C THR A 112 2.41 -2.37 3.75
N VAL A 113 1.93 -3.60 3.94
CA VAL A 113 2.03 -4.67 2.94
C VAL A 113 0.65 -5.22 2.60
N ALA A 114 0.39 -5.36 1.31
CA ALA A 114 -0.76 -6.04 0.75
C ALA A 114 -0.30 -7.31 0.02
N GLY A 115 -0.56 -8.47 0.62
CA GLY A 115 -0.22 -9.75 0.01
C GLY A 115 -1.40 -10.31 -0.78
N ILE A 116 -1.20 -10.55 -2.07
CA ILE A 116 -2.31 -11.00 -2.94
C ILE A 116 -2.64 -12.47 -2.73
N GLY A 117 -3.94 -12.74 -2.52
CA GLY A 117 -4.51 -14.07 -2.35
C GLY A 117 -3.81 -14.85 -1.25
N ARG A 118 -3.14 -15.96 -1.62
CA ARG A 118 -2.49 -16.87 -0.66
C ARG A 118 -1.37 -16.22 0.15
N PHE A 119 -0.83 -15.07 -0.29
CA PHE A 119 0.29 -14.40 0.35
C PHE A 119 -0.14 -13.46 1.49
N GLU A 120 -1.43 -13.08 1.56
CA GLU A 120 -1.97 -12.10 2.52
C GLU A 120 -1.46 -12.32 3.95
N PHE A 121 -1.74 -13.49 4.53
CA PHE A 121 -1.41 -13.76 5.93
C PHE A 121 0.08 -14.01 6.19
N THR A 122 0.82 -14.54 5.21
CA THR A 122 2.26 -14.77 5.35
C THR A 122 3.01 -13.43 5.37
N LEU A 123 2.64 -12.52 4.48
CA LEU A 123 3.22 -11.19 4.42
C LEU A 123 2.74 -10.30 5.58
N ALA A 124 1.47 -10.43 6.00
CA ALA A 124 0.98 -9.80 7.22
C ALA A 124 1.85 -10.18 8.43
N ALA A 125 2.13 -11.47 8.62
CA ALA A 125 3.00 -11.93 9.70
C ALA A 125 4.42 -11.36 9.58
N ALA A 126 5.00 -11.32 8.38
CA ALA A 126 6.32 -10.75 8.14
C ALA A 126 6.38 -9.25 8.48
N ALA A 127 5.40 -8.47 8.03
CA ALA A 127 5.33 -7.04 8.37
C ALA A 127 5.07 -6.80 9.85
N ILE A 128 4.27 -7.65 10.50
CA ILE A 128 4.07 -7.59 11.96
C ILE A 128 5.40 -7.77 12.69
N ILE A 129 6.19 -8.77 12.31
CA ILE A 129 7.50 -9.07 12.93
C ILE A 129 8.52 -7.97 12.66
N ASP A 130 8.58 -7.43 11.44
CA ASP A 130 9.52 -6.35 11.06
C ASP A 130 9.16 -4.99 11.69
N GLY A 131 7.89 -4.80 12.08
CA GLY A 131 7.39 -3.57 12.69
C GLY A 131 6.61 -2.65 11.75
N GLY A 132 6.28 -3.10 10.54
CA GLY A 132 5.42 -2.39 9.59
C GLY A 132 3.92 -2.47 9.88
N HIS A 133 3.13 -2.07 8.88
CA HIS A 133 1.66 -2.14 8.88
C HIS A 133 1.16 -3.23 7.92
N VAL A 134 -0.12 -3.56 8.02
CA VAL A 134 -0.75 -4.66 7.26
C VAL A 134 -2.03 -4.18 6.62
N ARG A 135 -2.22 -4.55 5.35
CA ARG A 135 -3.49 -4.45 4.63
C ARG A 135 -4.08 -5.86 4.43
N VAL A 136 -5.39 -5.99 4.65
CA VAL A 136 -6.18 -7.19 4.38
C VAL A 136 -7.56 -6.81 3.87
N GLY A 137 -8.18 -7.70 3.11
CA GLY A 137 -9.55 -7.53 2.67
C GLY A 137 -9.87 -8.29 1.40
N PHE A 138 -11.15 -8.32 1.04
CA PHE A 138 -11.67 -8.99 -0.16
C PHE A 138 -11.14 -8.41 -1.47
N GLU A 139 -10.59 -7.19 -1.44
CA GLU A 139 -9.84 -6.64 -2.57
C GLU A 139 -8.61 -7.50 -2.90
N ASP A 140 -7.89 -7.97 -1.87
CA ASP A 140 -6.62 -8.66 -2.02
C ASP A 140 -6.79 -10.18 -1.91
N ASN A 141 -7.71 -10.66 -1.07
CA ASN A 141 -7.92 -12.08 -0.77
C ASN A 141 -9.35 -12.40 -0.30
N VAL A 142 -9.94 -13.47 -0.84
CA VAL A 142 -11.28 -13.96 -0.47
C VAL A 142 -11.26 -15.19 0.45
N TYR A 143 -10.09 -15.69 0.85
CA TYR A 143 -9.92 -16.94 1.60
C TYR A 143 -9.33 -16.73 2.99
N VAL A 144 -10.01 -17.15 4.07
CA VAL A 144 -9.42 -17.12 5.42
C VAL A 144 -8.36 -18.20 5.62
N SER A 145 -8.45 -19.31 4.89
CA SER A 145 -7.46 -20.38 4.84
C SER A 145 -7.54 -21.13 3.50
N LYS A 146 -6.59 -22.02 3.22
CA LYS A 146 -6.52 -22.73 1.93
C LYS A 146 -7.84 -23.46 1.64
N GLY A 147 -8.57 -23.00 0.63
CA GLY A 147 -9.84 -23.58 0.19
C GLY A 147 -11.06 -23.19 1.03
N VAL A 148 -10.91 -22.30 2.03
CA VAL A 148 -12.02 -21.83 2.86
C VAL A 148 -12.24 -20.35 2.62
N LEU A 149 -13.37 -20.01 2.00
CA LEU A 149 -13.77 -18.62 1.79
C LEU A 149 -13.97 -17.92 3.13
N ALA A 150 -13.52 -16.69 3.22
CA ALA A 150 -13.83 -15.82 4.33
C ALA A 150 -15.29 -15.35 4.24
N LYS A 151 -15.95 -15.27 5.39
CA LYS A 151 -17.35 -14.86 5.53
C LYS A 151 -17.53 -13.36 5.43
N SER A 152 -16.48 -12.59 5.77
CA SER A 152 -16.47 -11.13 5.72
C SER A 152 -15.04 -10.59 5.74
N ASN A 153 -14.87 -9.31 5.38
CA ASN A 153 -13.64 -8.56 5.67
C ASN A 153 -13.29 -8.60 7.16
N GLY A 154 -14.30 -8.58 8.04
CA GLY A 154 -14.12 -8.66 9.49
C GLY A 154 -13.39 -9.94 9.92
N GLU A 155 -13.66 -11.07 9.27
CA GLU A 155 -12.99 -12.34 9.59
C GLU A 155 -11.50 -12.33 9.20
N LEU A 156 -11.14 -11.66 8.10
CA LEU A 156 -9.75 -11.45 7.69
C LEU A 156 -9.02 -10.52 8.68
N VAL A 157 -9.67 -9.40 9.07
CA VAL A 157 -9.16 -8.46 10.07
C VAL A 157 -8.95 -9.16 11.41
N GLU A 158 -9.92 -9.92 11.91
CA GLU A 158 -9.81 -10.68 13.16
C GLU A 158 -8.60 -11.62 13.15
N LYS A 159 -8.31 -12.26 12.02
CA LYS A 159 -7.15 -13.15 11.91
C LYS A 159 -5.83 -12.39 12.02
N VAL A 160 -5.69 -11.25 11.37
CA VAL A 160 -4.48 -10.41 11.50
C VAL A 160 -4.36 -9.79 12.89
N VAL A 161 -5.47 -9.38 13.51
CA VAL A 161 -5.47 -8.89 14.90
C VAL A 161 -4.99 -9.96 15.86
N ARG A 162 -5.43 -11.22 15.68
CA ARG A 162 -4.89 -12.35 16.47
C ARG A 162 -3.38 -12.49 16.27
N LEU A 163 -2.90 -12.52 15.01
CA LEU A 163 -1.47 -12.63 14.72
C LEU A 163 -0.66 -11.50 15.37
N ALA A 164 -1.12 -10.24 15.27
CA ALA A 164 -0.44 -9.11 15.89
C ALA A 164 -0.31 -9.27 17.41
N LYS A 165 -1.37 -9.72 18.07
CA LYS A 165 -1.38 -9.97 19.52
C LYS A 165 -0.44 -11.10 19.94
N GLU A 166 -0.33 -12.17 19.14
CA GLU A 166 0.65 -13.25 19.40
C GLU A 166 2.10 -12.75 19.41
N PHE A 167 2.40 -11.69 18.65
CA PHE A 167 3.71 -11.02 18.63
C PHE A 167 3.79 -9.79 19.55
N GLY A 168 2.80 -9.58 20.43
CA GLY A 168 2.78 -8.47 21.38
C GLY A 168 2.64 -7.08 20.74
N ARG A 169 2.08 -6.99 19.52
CA ARG A 169 1.79 -5.72 18.86
C ARG A 169 0.32 -5.32 19.04
N GLU A 170 0.13 -4.14 19.63
CA GLU A 170 -1.19 -3.53 19.78
C GLU A 170 -1.73 -2.99 18.44
N ILE A 171 -3.06 -2.88 18.35
CA ILE A 171 -3.75 -2.41 17.14
C ILE A 171 -4.02 -0.92 17.26
N ALA A 172 -3.48 -0.14 16.33
CA ALA A 172 -3.72 1.30 16.28
C ALA A 172 -5.21 1.61 16.07
N THR A 173 -5.75 2.47 16.92
CA THR A 173 -7.01 3.16 16.67
C THR A 173 -6.89 4.10 15.46
N PRO A 174 -8.00 4.52 14.84
CA PRO A 174 -7.96 5.53 13.78
C PRO A 174 -7.27 6.84 14.20
N ALA A 175 -7.33 7.23 15.48
CA ALA A 175 -6.64 8.42 15.98
C ALA A 175 -5.12 8.22 16.06
N GLU A 176 -4.66 7.03 16.46
CA GLU A 176 -3.23 6.69 16.46
C GLU A 176 -2.68 6.54 15.04
N ALA A 177 -3.44 5.90 14.15
CA ALA A 177 -3.08 5.78 12.73
C ALA A 177 -2.84 7.16 12.09
N ARG A 178 -3.71 8.15 12.37
CA ARG A 178 -3.49 9.54 11.91
C ARG A 178 -2.16 10.11 12.41
N LYS A 179 -1.81 9.91 13.67
CA LYS A 179 -0.54 10.39 14.24
C LYS A 179 0.65 9.70 13.58
N ILE A 180 0.61 8.38 13.43
CA ILE A 180 1.67 7.57 12.80
C ILE A 180 1.90 8.02 11.36
N LEU A 181 0.82 8.26 10.62
CA LEU A 181 0.87 8.62 9.20
C LEU A 181 1.06 10.13 8.97
N GLY A 182 1.05 10.96 10.01
CA GLY A 182 1.16 12.42 9.88
C GLY A 182 -0.06 13.06 9.20
N LEU A 183 -1.25 12.50 9.42
CA LEU A 183 -2.52 13.05 8.92
C LEU A 183 -3.03 14.15 9.85
N LYS A 184 -3.75 15.12 9.28
CA LYS A 184 -4.45 16.14 10.05
C LYS A 184 -5.59 15.47 10.85
N ALA A 185 -5.75 15.87 12.11
CA ALA A 185 -6.91 15.48 12.88
C ALA A 185 -8.19 16.06 12.25
N LYS A 186 -9.26 15.27 12.22
CA LYS A 186 -10.62 15.75 11.93
C LYS A 186 -11.23 16.42 13.15
#